data_AF-R7T4G6-F1
#
_entry.id   AF-R7T4G6-F1
#
_cell.length_a   1.000
_cell.length_b   1.000
_cell.length_c   1.000
_cell.angle_alpha   90.00
_cell.angle_beta   90.00
_cell.angle_gamma   90.00
#
_symmetry.space_group_name_H-M   'P 1'
#
loop_
_entity.id
_entity.type
_entity.pdbx_description
1 polymer ?
#
loop_
_entity_poly.entity_id
_entity_poly.type
_entity_poly.pdbx_seq_one_letter_code
_entity_poly.pdbx_strand_id
1 'polypeptide(L)' 'MTVSVEGLEKERDFYFGKLRDIEVLCQENEDQSVVKSIMDILYATEDGFGPPADEAVVEPAEEEEEY' A
#
# COMPACT_ATOMS: atom_id res chain seq x y z
N MET A 1 -7.29 0.86 -30.48
CA MET A 1 -7.68 0.07 -29.30
C MET A 1 -8.13 1.05 -28.23
N THR A 2 -9.42 1.06 -27.89
CA THR A 2 -9.93 1.84 -26.76
C THR A 2 -9.72 1.01 -25.51
N VAL A 3 -8.63 1.26 -24.79
CA VAL A 3 -8.53 0.77 -23.41
C VAL A 3 -9.64 1.48 -22.63
N SER A 4 -10.60 0.75 -22.06
CA SER A 4 -11.66 1.33 -21.25
C SER A 4 -11.10 1.69 -19.87
N VAL A 5 -11.61 2.76 -19.27
CA VAL A 5 -11.27 3.17 -17.91
C VAL A 5 -11.46 2.02 -16.92
N GLU A 6 -12.54 1.24 -17.08
CA GLU A 6 -12.82 0.04 -16.29
C GLU A 6 -11.72 -1.04 -16.42
N GLY A 7 -11.10 -1.17 -17.60
CA GLY A 7 -9.97 -2.07 -17.82
C GLY A 7 -8.74 -1.62 -17.04
N LEU A 8 -8.45 -0.31 -17.07
CA LEU A 8 -7.32 0.29 -16.34
C LEU A 8 -7.52 0.23 -14.82
N GLU A 9 -8.74 0.43 -14.33
CA GLU A 9 -9.06 0.31 -12.90
C GLU A 9 -8.85 -1.13 -12.41
N LYS A 10 -9.31 -2.13 -13.17
CA LYS A 10 -9.07 -3.55 -12.83
C LYS A 10 -7.58 -3.90 -12.83
N GLU A 11 -6.81 -3.41 -13.79
CA GLU A 11 -5.36 -3.63 -13.84
C GLU A 11 -4.66 -2.95 -12.65
N ARG A 12 -5.02 -1.70 -12.34
CA ARG A 12 -4.51 -0.98 -11.16
C ARG A 12 -4.78 -1.77 -9.88
N ASP A 13 -6.02 -2.19 -9.65
CA ASP A 13 -6.42 -2.89 -8.43
C ASP A 13 -5.71 -4.25 -8.33
N PHE A 14 -5.51 -4.94 -9.45
CA PHE A 14 -4.77 -6.20 -9.51
C PHE A 14 -3.30 -6.02 -9.11
N TYR A 15 -2.63 -4.98 -9.60
CA TYR A 15 -1.23 -4.70 -9.22
C TYR A 15 -1.12 -4.22 -7.78
N PHE A 16 -2.04 -3.35 -7.32
CA PHE A 16 -2.07 -2.87 -5.94
C PHE A 16 -2.27 -4.02 -4.94
N GLY A 17 -3.23 -4.93 -5.20
CA GLY A 17 -3.46 -6.10 -4.37
C GLY A 17 -2.21 -6.97 -4.22
N LYS A 18 -1.46 -7.18 -5.31
CA LYS A 18 -0.19 -7.93 -5.26
C LYS A 18 0.87 -7.23 -4.42
N LEU A 19 1.01 -5.91 -4.56
CA LEU A 19 1.97 -5.13 -3.76
C LEU A 19 1.62 -5.22 -2.28
N ARG A 20 0.32 -5.18 -1.93
CA ARG A 20 -0.15 -5.35 -0.56
C ARG A 20 0.14 -6.74 -0.01
N ASP A 21 -0.11 -7.80 -0.78
CA ASP A 21 0.22 -9.17 -0.37
C ASP A 21 1.73 -9.33 -0.10
N ILE A 22 2.57 -8.73 -0.96
CA ILE A 22 4.03 -8.72 -0.79
C ILE A 22 4.44 -7.93 0.46
N GLU A 23 3.81 -6.79 0.73
CA GLU A 23 4.07 -5.99 1.93
C GLU A 23 3.79 -6.78 3.21
N VAL A 24 2.64 -7.47 3.28
CA VAL A 24 2.28 -8.33 4.43
C VAL A 24 3.32 -9.44 4.61
N LEU A 25 3.72 -10.10 3.52
CA LEU A 25 4.77 -11.12 3.57
C LEU A 25 6.12 -10.56 4.09
N CYS A 26 6.46 -9.33 3.69
CA CYS A 26 7.68 -8.66 4.14
C CYS A 26 7.63 -8.33 5.64
N GLN A 27 6.49 -7.85 6.14
CA GLN A 27 6.27 -7.55 7.57
C GLN A 27 6.36 -8.81 8.46
N GLU A 28 6.04 -9.99 7.92
CA GLU A 28 6.23 -11.27 8.63
C GLU A 28 7.69 -11.75 8.64
N ASN A 29 8.58 -11.16 7.82
CA ASN A 29 9.95 -11.62 7.57
C ASN A 29 10.99 -10.48 7.73
N GLU A 30 10.73 -9.49 8.59
CA GLU A 30 11.52 -8.26 8.74
C GLU A 30 13.01 -8.47 9.07
N ASP A 31 13.38 -9.63 9.61
CA ASP A 31 14.75 -9.98 9.97
C ASP A 31 15.64 -10.34 8.76
N GLN A 32 15.04 -10.55 7.58
CA GLN A 32 15.77 -10.84 6.36
C GLN A 32 16.37 -9.58 5.73
N SER A 33 17.67 -9.60 5.43
CA SER A 33 18.39 -8.44 4.87
C SER A 33 17.83 -7.93 3.54
N VAL A 34 17.17 -8.79 2.75
CA VAL A 34 16.54 -8.42 1.48
C VAL A 34 15.21 -7.69 1.65
N VAL A 35 14.50 -7.96 2.76
CA VAL A 35 13.15 -7.41 3.00
C VAL A 35 13.18 -5.90 3.10
N LYS A 36 14.22 -5.33 3.72
CA LYS A 36 14.40 -3.88 3.78
C LYS A 36 14.42 -3.22 2.40
N SER A 37 15.17 -3.78 1.45
CA SER A 37 15.24 -3.26 0.08
C SER A 37 13.89 -3.38 -0.65
N ILE A 38 13.09 -4.39 -0.35
CA ILE A 38 11.75 -4.56 -0.92
C ILE A 38 10.80 -3.52 -0.35
N MET A 39 10.84 -3.29 0.97
CA MET A 39 10.04 -2.26 1.65
C MET A 39 10.37 -0.85 1.13
N ASP A 40 11.65 -0.55 0.89
CA ASP A 40 12.08 0.72 0.29
C ASP A 40 11.46 0.94 -1.11
N ILE A 41 11.28 -0.14 -1.90
CA ILE A 41 10.60 -0.08 -3.21
C ILE A 41 9.09 0.13 -3.02
N LEU A 42 8.46 -0.59 -2.09
CA LEU A 42 7.01 -0.51 -1.84
C LEU A 42 6.58 0.88 -1.33
N TYR A 43 7.44 1.55 -0.56
CA TYR A 43 7.20 2.90 -0.03
C TYR A 43 7.79 4.02 -0.87
N ALA A 44 8.41 3.71 -2.01
CA ALA A 44 8.92 4.74 -2.91
C ALA A 44 7.75 5.57 -3.45
N THR A 45 7.84 6.90 -3.29
CA THR A 45 6.86 7.83 -3.84
C THR A 45 7.38 8.39 -5.18
N GLU A 46 6.65 8.13 -6.26
CA GLU A 46 6.77 8.93 -7.49
C GLU A 46 5.71 10.02 -7.53
N ASP A 47 6.02 11.12 -8.21
CA ASP A 47 5.11 12.27 -8.38
C ASP A 47 3.81 11.79 -9.05
N GLY A 48 2.72 11.73 -8.27
CA GLY A 48 1.41 11.23 -8.70
C GLY A 48 1.06 9.78 -8.32
N PHE A 49 1.90 9.08 -7.54
CA PHE A 49 1.61 7.70 -7.06
C PHE A 49 1.62 7.55 -5.53
N GLY A 50 1.98 8.61 -4.79
CA GLY A 50 1.84 8.63 -3.34
C GLY A 50 0.37 8.82 -2.90
N PRO A 51 0.00 8.36 -1.68
CA PRO A 51 -1.25 8.81 -1.07
C PRO A 51 -1.28 10.34 -1.09
N PRO A 52 -2.46 10.98 -1.25
CA PRO A 52 -2.55 12.43 -1.13
C PRO A 52 -1.84 12.83 0.16
N ALA A 53 -1.01 13.87 0.10
CA ALA A 53 -0.04 14.23 1.14
C ALA A 53 -0.63 14.50 2.55
N ASP A 54 -1.93 14.27 2.76
CA ASP A 54 -2.70 14.49 3.97
C ASP A 54 -3.54 13.26 4.42
N GLU A 55 -3.19 12.02 4.03
CA GLU A 55 -3.63 10.85 4.82
C GLU A 55 -2.65 10.66 5.98
N ALA A 56 -2.85 11.49 7.01
CA ALA A 56 -2.53 11.13 8.37
C ALA A 56 -2.97 9.68 8.57
N VAL A 57 -2.04 8.85 9.03
CA VAL A 57 -2.33 7.54 9.62
C VAL A 57 -3.56 7.73 10.51
N VAL A 58 -4.71 7.23 10.07
CA VAL A 58 -5.88 7.15 10.94
C VAL A 58 -5.51 6.05 11.91
N GLU A 59 -4.87 6.43 13.01
CA GLU A 59 -4.83 5.59 14.19
C GLU A 59 -6.27 5.18 14.46
N PRO A 60 -6.56 3.88 14.65
CA PRO A 60 -7.90 3.45 15.00
C PRO A 60 -8.26 4.19 16.28
N ALA A 61 -9.29 5.04 16.21
CA ALA A 61 -9.79 5.77 17.36
C ALA A 61 -10.06 4.73 18.47
N GLU A 62 -9.29 4.81 19.55
CA GLU A 62 -9.59 4.07 20.76
C GLU A 62 -11.01 4.50 21.17
N GLU A 63 -11.98 3.58 21.05
CA GLU A 63 -13.32 3.76 21.60
C GLU A 63 -13.14 3.86 23.12
N GLU A 64 -13.00 5.09 23.64
CA GLU A 64 -13.18 5.35 25.06
C GLU A 64 -14.65 5.08 25.39
N GLU A 65 -14.92 3.83 25.82
CA GLU A 65 -16.16 3.45 26.51
C GLU A 65 -16.26 4.25 27.83
N GLU A 66 -16.95 5.39 27.81
CA GLU A 66 -17.32 6.10 29.03
C GLU A 66 -18.77 5.76 29.46
N TYR A 67 -18.86 5.33 30.72
CA TYR A 67 -20.00 4.80 31.47
C TYR A 67 -21.18 5.76 31.68
#